data_AF-A0AAV2Q1U9-F1
#
_entry.id   AF-A0AAV2Q1U9-F1
#
_cell.length_a   1.000
_cell.length_b   1.000
_cell.length_c   1.000
_cell.angle_alpha   90.00
_cell.angle_beta   90.00
_cell.angle_gamma   90.00
#
_symmetry.space_group_name_H-M   'P 1'
#
loop_
_entity.id
_entity.type
_entity.pdbx_description
1 polymer ?
#
loop_
_entity_poly.entity_id
_entity_poly.type
_entity_poly.pdbx_seq_one_letter_code
_entity_poly.pdbx_strand_id
1 'polypeptide(L)'
;QVLNDTIRVEFADSSTSDLPNLWLRDNCQCEKCYSKVAQARIALFKHLDLNTHPVHVQENQNGSITVEWNDGHLSDFSGEWLHQRAFNPTARQKRRNQYTLKKAPWSADFRSEVFDYSRMVEDDHHMLDWHVAMEKDGFILITNAPDKDVAGPELIEHIGFVKQHHYGAHSPVMVQDDANNVASTNNELGLHNDLVQYEHVAGVCSN
;
A
#
# COMPACT_ATOMS: atom_id res chain seq x y z
N GLN A 1 -25.20 17.38 -10.64
CA GLN A 1 -26.47 17.77 -10.00
C GLN A 1 -26.26 17.94 -8.50
N VAL A 2 -26.68 19.06 -7.91
CA VAL A 2 -26.61 19.28 -6.45
C VAL A 2 -27.84 18.69 -5.77
N LEU A 3 -27.63 17.89 -4.72
CA LEU A 3 -28.65 17.32 -3.84
C LEU A 3 -28.43 17.86 -2.40
N ASN A 4 -29.30 17.54 -1.44
CA ASN A 4 -29.22 18.11 -0.08
C ASN A 4 -27.84 17.93 0.57
N ASP A 5 -27.33 16.69 0.64
CA ASP A 5 -26.07 16.37 1.34
C ASP A 5 -24.95 15.90 0.39
N THR A 6 -25.22 15.85 -0.91
CA THR A 6 -24.31 15.29 -1.91
C THR A 6 -24.33 16.08 -3.22
N ILE A 7 -23.24 15.96 -3.98
CA ILE A 7 -23.19 16.33 -5.40
C ILE A 7 -23.18 15.04 -6.22
N ARG A 8 -24.21 14.83 -7.03
CA ARG A 8 -24.27 13.74 -8.01
C ARG A 8 -23.47 14.11 -9.25
N VAL A 9 -22.48 13.29 -9.58
CA VAL A 9 -21.66 13.40 -10.79
C VAL A 9 -21.98 12.23 -11.71
N GLU A 10 -22.12 12.51 -13.00
CA GLU A 10 -22.14 11.53 -14.08
C GLU A 10 -20.81 11.62 -14.82
N PHE A 11 -20.15 10.47 -15.00
CA PHE A 11 -18.84 10.38 -15.64
C PHE A 11 -18.97 9.98 -17.11
N ALA A 12 -17.88 10.14 -17.88
CA ALA A 12 -17.87 9.84 -19.31
C ALA A 12 -18.17 8.37 -19.67
N ASP A 13 -17.99 7.44 -18.73
CA ASP A 13 -18.34 6.02 -18.85
C ASP A 13 -19.82 5.74 -18.47
N SER A 14 -20.63 6.79 -18.33
CA SER A 14 -22.02 6.78 -17.86
C SER A 14 -22.21 6.24 -16.43
N SER A 15 -21.13 5.99 -15.70
CA SER A 15 -21.23 5.70 -14.28
C SER A 15 -21.61 6.97 -13.52
N THR A 16 -22.33 6.80 -12.41
CA THR A 16 -22.72 7.91 -11.55
C THR A 16 -22.19 7.71 -10.14
N SER A 17 -22.06 8.80 -9.39
CA SER A 17 -21.73 8.76 -7.97
C SER A 17 -22.30 9.96 -7.23
N ASP A 18 -22.87 9.71 -6.06
CA ASP A 18 -23.23 10.75 -5.10
C ASP A 18 -22.03 10.99 -4.19
N LEU A 19 -21.46 12.20 -4.24
CA LEU A 19 -20.28 12.60 -3.50
C LEU A 19 -20.71 13.46 -2.29
N PRO A 20 -20.45 13.03 -1.04
CA PRO A 20 -20.87 13.82 0.13
C PRO A 20 -20.22 15.20 0.17
N ASN A 21 -21.01 16.22 0.45
CA ASN A 21 -20.56 17.62 0.53
C ASN A 21 -19.40 17.77 1.52
N LEU A 22 -19.57 17.22 2.73
CA LEU A 22 -18.56 17.22 3.77
C LEU A 22 -17.26 16.52 3.34
N TRP A 23 -17.36 15.40 2.62
CA TRP A 23 -16.20 14.66 2.13
C TRP A 23 -15.43 15.46 1.08
N LEU A 24 -16.13 16.10 0.14
CA LEU A 24 -15.50 16.99 -0.84
C LEU A 24 -14.78 18.15 -0.15
N ARG A 25 -15.44 18.83 0.81
CA ARG A 25 -14.85 19.95 1.54
C ARG A 25 -13.61 19.56 2.37
N ASP A 26 -13.64 18.40 3.02
CA ASP A 26 -12.50 17.85 3.78
C ASP A 26 -11.33 17.44 2.87
N ASN A 27 -11.64 17.06 1.62
CA ASN A 27 -10.65 16.61 0.63
C ASN A 27 -10.30 17.70 -0.42
N CYS A 28 -10.60 18.97 -0.14
CA CYS A 28 -10.23 20.09 -0.99
C CYS A 28 -8.74 20.03 -1.37
N GLN A 29 -8.47 20.18 -2.67
CA GLN A 29 -7.14 20.02 -3.25
C GLN A 29 -6.36 21.34 -3.42
N CYS A 30 -6.88 22.46 -2.91
CA CYS A 30 -6.22 23.77 -2.98
C CYS A 30 -5.04 23.87 -2.00
N GLU A 31 -4.14 24.83 -2.24
CA GLU A 31 -2.92 25.02 -1.43
C GLU A 31 -3.18 25.33 0.05
N LYS A 32 -4.38 25.83 0.39
CA LYS A 32 -4.78 26.08 1.79
C LYS A 32 -5.21 24.81 2.52
N CYS A 33 -5.59 23.76 1.80
CA CYS A 33 -6.16 22.55 2.37
C CYS A 33 -5.28 21.31 2.19
N TYR A 34 -4.43 21.30 1.17
CA TYR A 34 -3.59 20.17 0.81
C TYR A 34 -2.19 20.61 0.39
N SER A 35 -1.16 20.02 1.00
CA SER A 35 0.23 20.19 0.57
C SER A 35 0.52 19.24 -0.58
N LYS A 36 0.73 19.78 -1.79
CA LYS A 36 1.12 18.99 -2.96
C LYS A 36 2.50 18.36 -2.83
N VAL A 37 3.40 19.02 -2.09
CA VAL A 37 4.75 18.52 -1.81
C VAL A 37 4.72 17.33 -0.84
N ALA A 38 4.01 17.46 0.28
CA ALA A 38 3.90 16.39 1.26
C ALA A 38 2.85 15.33 0.91
N GLN A 39 2.08 15.55 -0.16
CA GLN A 39 0.92 14.76 -0.54
C GLN A 39 -0.07 14.52 0.62
N ALA A 40 -0.26 15.53 1.47
CA ALA A 40 -1.01 15.40 2.71
C ALA A 40 -1.99 16.56 2.93
N ARG A 41 -3.10 16.25 3.58
CA ARG A 41 -4.07 17.25 4.04
C ARG A 41 -3.46 18.09 5.15
N ILE A 42 -3.55 19.41 5.01
CA ILE A 42 -3.15 20.39 6.03
C ILE A 42 -4.36 21.09 6.68
N ALA A 43 -5.54 21.01 6.04
CA ALA A 43 -6.79 21.45 6.64
C ALA A 43 -7.01 20.73 7.97
N LEU A 44 -7.30 21.50 9.03
CA LEU A 44 -7.56 20.94 10.35
C LEU A 44 -9.03 20.61 10.49
N PHE A 45 -9.32 19.44 11.06
CA PHE A 45 -10.69 18.98 11.30
C PHE A 45 -11.52 19.99 12.12
N LYS A 46 -10.89 20.70 13.08
CA LYS A 46 -11.55 21.74 13.89
C LYS A 46 -12.07 22.95 13.09
N HIS A 47 -11.64 23.11 11.84
CA HIS A 47 -12.07 24.18 10.94
C HIS A 47 -13.05 23.69 9.87
N LEU A 48 -13.39 22.41 9.88
CA LEU A 48 -14.36 21.83 8.96
C LEU A 48 -15.77 22.05 9.52
N ASP A 49 -16.58 22.83 8.79
CA ASP A 49 -18.01 22.96 9.08
C ASP A 49 -18.72 21.66 8.68
N LEU A 50 -19.34 20.98 9.65
CA LEU A 50 -20.08 19.74 9.42
C LEU A 50 -21.36 19.96 8.61
N ASN A 51 -21.86 21.21 8.56
CA ASN A 51 -23.03 21.59 7.76
C ASN A 51 -22.63 22.28 6.44
N THR A 52 -21.38 22.10 6.01
CA THR A 52 -20.90 22.67 4.75
C THR A 52 -21.74 22.17 3.57
N HIS A 53 -22.12 23.10 2.71
CA HIS A 53 -22.94 22.83 1.53
C HIS A 53 -22.49 23.71 0.36
N PRO A 54 -22.61 23.21 -0.88
CA PRO A 54 -22.27 23.98 -2.06
C PRO A 54 -23.28 25.10 -2.30
N VAL A 55 -22.79 26.29 -2.60
CA VAL A 55 -23.57 27.44 -3.08
C VAL A 55 -23.60 27.46 -4.60
N HIS A 56 -22.46 27.16 -5.22
CA HIS A 56 -22.33 27.05 -6.67
C HIS A 56 -21.50 25.84 -7.06
N VAL A 57 -21.89 25.17 -8.15
CA VAL A 57 -21.14 24.05 -8.72
C VAL A 57 -21.07 24.26 -10.23
N GLN A 58 -19.86 24.32 -10.75
CA GLN A 58 -19.58 24.54 -12.16
C GLN A 58 -18.72 23.42 -12.72
N GLU A 59 -19.12 22.86 -13.85
CA GLU A 59 -18.26 22.02 -14.67
C GLU A 59 -17.41 22.90 -15.59
N ASN A 60 -16.11 22.63 -15.61
CA ASN A 60 -15.14 23.33 -16.43
C ASN A 60 -14.92 22.61 -17.76
N GLN A 61 -14.42 23.33 -18.78
CA GLN A 61 -14.19 22.78 -20.12
C GLN A 61 -13.24 21.56 -20.16
N ASN A 62 -12.38 21.42 -19.15
CA ASN A 62 -11.45 20.30 -19.01
C ASN A 62 -12.04 19.09 -18.24
N GLY A 63 -13.35 19.10 -17.93
CA GLY A 63 -14.03 18.06 -17.16
C GLY A 63 -13.73 18.08 -15.66
N SER A 64 -13.10 19.14 -15.15
CA SER A 64 -13.02 19.37 -13.69
C SER A 64 -14.29 20.04 -13.18
N ILE A 65 -14.51 19.96 -11.87
CA ILE A 65 -15.65 20.59 -11.20
C ILE A 65 -15.11 21.58 -10.17
N THR A 66 -15.57 22.81 -10.24
CA THR A 66 -15.35 23.84 -9.21
C THR A 66 -16.57 23.91 -8.31
N VAL A 67 -16.34 23.87 -7.00
CA VAL A 67 -17.37 23.98 -5.97
C VAL A 67 -17.10 25.22 -5.12
N GLU A 68 -18.05 26.13 -5.08
CA GLU A 68 -18.09 27.24 -4.12
C GLU A 68 -18.91 26.82 -2.91
N TRP A 69 -18.31 26.95 -1.73
CA TRP A 69 -18.90 26.55 -0.45
C TRP A 69 -19.58 27.74 0.25
N ASN A 70 -20.45 27.45 1.21
CA ASN A 70 -21.17 28.44 2.02
C ASN A 70 -20.27 29.38 2.85
N ASP A 71 -19.00 29.03 3.06
CA ASP A 71 -17.97 29.87 3.67
C ASP A 71 -17.19 30.75 2.66
N GLY A 72 -17.58 30.71 1.38
CA GLY A 72 -16.91 31.38 0.27
C GLY A 72 -15.62 30.68 -0.20
N HIS A 73 -15.30 29.50 0.34
CA HIS A 73 -14.16 28.72 -0.11
C HIS A 73 -14.41 28.14 -1.51
N LEU A 74 -13.35 28.03 -2.32
CA LEU A 74 -13.39 27.40 -3.64
C LEU A 74 -12.57 26.11 -3.63
N SER A 75 -13.17 25.04 -4.13
CA SER A 75 -12.51 23.75 -4.31
C SER A 75 -12.59 23.30 -5.76
N ASP A 76 -11.45 22.91 -6.33
CA ASP A 76 -11.34 22.34 -7.66
C ASP A 76 -10.99 20.86 -7.60
N PHE A 77 -11.74 20.04 -8.34
CA PHE A 77 -11.53 18.61 -8.43
C PHE A 77 -11.49 18.17 -9.89
N SER A 78 -10.46 17.43 -10.30
CA SER A 78 -10.45 16.83 -11.64
C SER A 78 -11.48 15.70 -11.72
N GLY A 79 -12.11 15.53 -12.89
CA GLY A 79 -13.03 14.42 -13.14
C GLY A 79 -12.39 13.06 -12.87
N GLU A 80 -11.12 12.88 -13.23
CA GLU A 80 -10.36 11.66 -12.93
C GLU A 80 -10.23 11.40 -11.42
N TRP A 81 -9.88 12.43 -10.63
CA TRP A 81 -9.73 12.28 -9.19
C TRP A 81 -11.05 11.87 -8.52
N LEU A 82 -12.16 12.47 -8.97
CA LEU A 82 -13.51 12.14 -8.52
C LEU A 82 -13.93 10.73 -8.94
N HIS A 83 -13.63 10.32 -10.18
CA HIS A 83 -13.96 8.98 -10.69
C HIS A 83 -13.25 7.87 -9.92
N GLN A 84 -11.94 8.02 -9.68
CA GLN A 84 -11.15 7.07 -8.88
C GLN A 84 -11.65 6.93 -7.43
N ARG A 85 -12.27 8.00 -6.90
CA ARG A 85 -12.77 8.09 -5.52
C ARG A 85 -14.28 8.02 -5.42
N ALA A 86 -14.96 7.70 -6.51
CA ALA A 86 -16.41 7.56 -6.52
C ALA A 86 -16.88 6.56 -5.46
N PHE A 87 -18.06 6.83 -4.93
CA PHE A 87 -18.72 6.04 -3.89
C PHE A 87 -19.55 4.90 -4.46
N ASN A 88 -19.66 4.79 -5.79
CA ASN A 88 -20.32 3.66 -6.44
C ASN A 88 -19.56 2.34 -6.17
N PRO A 89 -20.27 1.19 -6.17
CA PRO A 89 -19.68 -0.10 -5.81
C PRO A 89 -18.44 -0.47 -6.63
N THR A 90 -18.46 -0.21 -7.93
CA THR A 90 -17.37 -0.52 -8.88
C THR A 90 -16.09 0.21 -8.52
N ALA A 91 -16.14 1.54 -8.33
CA ALA A 91 -14.98 2.34 -7.96
C ALA A 91 -14.44 1.96 -6.58
N ARG A 92 -15.33 1.70 -5.61
CA ARG A 92 -14.92 1.22 -4.27
C ARG A 92 -14.24 -0.13 -4.33
N GLN A 93 -14.73 -1.06 -5.15
CA GLN A 93 -14.12 -2.38 -5.33
C GLN A 93 -12.75 -2.26 -6.00
N LYS A 94 -12.65 -1.48 -7.09
CA LYS A 94 -11.38 -1.23 -7.78
C LYS A 94 -10.32 -0.66 -6.82
N ARG A 95 -10.70 0.32 -5.99
CA ARG A 95 -9.81 0.92 -5.00
C ARG A 95 -9.40 -0.05 -3.88
N ARG A 96 -10.33 -0.87 -3.37
CA ARG A 96 -9.99 -1.91 -2.39
C ARG A 96 -8.98 -2.91 -2.96
N ASN A 97 -9.16 -3.27 -4.22
CA ASN A 97 -8.31 -4.26 -4.88
C ASN A 97 -6.97 -3.68 -5.36
N GLN A 98 -6.82 -2.35 -5.41
CA GLN A 98 -5.59 -1.69 -5.89
C GLN A 98 -4.35 -2.12 -5.10
N TYR A 99 -4.51 -2.41 -3.80
CA TYR A 99 -3.41 -2.75 -2.90
C TYR A 99 -3.53 -4.18 -2.35
N THR A 100 -4.38 -5.02 -2.95
CA THR A 100 -4.57 -6.41 -2.50
C THR A 100 -4.46 -7.33 -3.69
N LEU A 101 -3.35 -8.05 -3.79
CA LEU A 101 -3.22 -9.13 -4.76
C LEU A 101 -4.00 -10.35 -4.27
N LYS A 102 -4.63 -11.06 -5.21
CA LYS A 102 -5.29 -12.32 -4.90
C LYS A 102 -4.23 -13.36 -4.57
N LYS A 103 -4.23 -13.82 -3.32
CA LYS A 103 -3.35 -14.89 -2.83
C LYS A 103 -3.66 -16.21 -3.55
N ALA A 104 -2.63 -17.01 -3.78
CA ALA A 104 -2.72 -18.33 -4.39
C ALA A 104 -2.29 -19.41 -3.38
N PRO A 105 -3.23 -19.95 -2.58
CA PRO A 105 -2.92 -21.04 -1.66
C PRO A 105 -2.42 -22.26 -2.43
N TRP A 106 -1.42 -22.95 -1.89
CA TRP A 106 -0.77 -24.09 -2.53
C TRP A 106 -0.53 -25.23 -1.53
N SER A 107 -0.17 -26.40 -2.07
CA SER A 107 0.05 -27.63 -1.30
C SER A 107 1.37 -28.32 -1.70
N ALA A 108 1.53 -29.61 -1.43
CA ALA A 108 2.78 -30.35 -1.66
C ALA A 108 3.23 -30.39 -3.14
N ASP A 109 2.33 -30.11 -4.08
CA ASP A 109 2.60 -30.02 -5.51
C ASP A 109 3.15 -28.66 -5.96
N PHE A 110 3.25 -27.68 -5.05
CA PHE A 110 3.74 -26.35 -5.33
C PHE A 110 5.14 -26.36 -5.96
N ARG A 111 5.33 -25.50 -6.95
CA ARG A 111 6.63 -25.21 -7.54
C ARG A 111 6.81 -23.71 -7.47
N SER A 112 7.77 -23.30 -6.65
CA SER A 112 8.11 -21.92 -6.47
C SER A 112 8.70 -21.33 -7.74
N GLU A 113 8.33 -20.09 -8.05
CA GLU A 113 9.06 -19.31 -9.05
C GLU A 113 10.50 -19.07 -8.58
N VAL A 114 11.43 -19.11 -9.54
CA VAL A 114 12.86 -18.97 -9.28
C VAL A 114 13.34 -17.65 -9.85
N PHE A 115 13.93 -16.82 -8.99
CA PHE A 115 14.51 -15.54 -9.34
C PHE A 115 16.04 -15.57 -9.25
N ASP A 116 16.68 -14.72 -10.04
CA ASP A 116 18.14 -14.56 -10.04
C ASP A 116 18.51 -13.32 -9.23
N TYR A 117 19.34 -13.49 -8.20
CA TYR A 117 19.73 -12.41 -7.30
C TYR A 117 20.35 -11.21 -8.06
N SER A 118 21.26 -11.48 -8.99
CA SER A 118 21.98 -10.41 -9.71
C SER A 118 21.01 -9.60 -10.57
N ARG A 119 20.06 -10.28 -11.24
CA ARG A 119 19.03 -9.60 -12.03
C ARG A 119 18.06 -8.80 -11.17
N MET A 120 17.70 -9.33 -10.00
CA MET A 120 16.82 -8.62 -9.08
C MET A 120 17.43 -7.27 -8.66
N VAL A 121 18.74 -7.24 -8.38
CA VAL A 121 19.45 -6.02 -7.97
C VAL A 121 19.66 -5.03 -9.12
N GLU A 122 19.70 -5.51 -10.38
CA GLU A 122 19.99 -4.68 -11.55
C GLU A 122 18.75 -4.21 -12.33
N ASP A 123 17.61 -4.89 -12.19
CA ASP A 123 16.40 -4.65 -12.97
C ASP A 123 15.15 -4.52 -12.09
N ASP A 124 14.64 -3.29 -11.98
CA ASP A 124 13.42 -2.94 -11.24
C ASP A 124 12.19 -3.74 -11.70
N HIS A 125 12.11 -4.13 -12.98
CA HIS A 125 11.01 -4.97 -13.46
C HIS A 125 11.11 -6.39 -12.90
N HIS A 126 12.31 -6.94 -12.82
CA HIS A 126 12.53 -8.26 -12.22
C HIS A 126 12.31 -8.24 -10.71
N MET A 127 12.70 -7.17 -10.03
CA MET A 127 12.37 -6.93 -8.61
C MET A 127 10.87 -6.83 -8.39
N LEU A 128 10.13 -6.13 -9.27
CA LEU A 128 8.68 -6.03 -9.20
C LEU A 128 8.00 -7.40 -9.40
N ASP A 129 8.45 -8.20 -10.36
CA ASP A 129 7.93 -9.55 -10.59
C ASP A 129 8.13 -10.43 -9.34
N TRP A 130 9.31 -10.34 -8.71
CA TRP A 130 9.60 -11.01 -7.44
C TRP A 130 8.64 -10.58 -6.32
N HIS A 131 8.41 -9.27 -6.15
CA HIS A 131 7.46 -8.76 -5.16
C HIS A 131 6.03 -9.27 -5.39
N VAL A 132 5.59 -9.31 -6.65
CA VAL A 132 4.26 -9.80 -7.02
C VAL A 132 4.14 -11.30 -6.74
N ALA A 133 5.16 -12.10 -7.08
CA ALA A 133 5.20 -13.53 -6.78
C ALA A 133 5.20 -13.79 -5.26
N MET A 134 6.07 -13.10 -4.51
CA MET A 134 6.13 -13.22 -3.05
C MET A 134 4.81 -12.82 -2.38
N GLU A 135 4.16 -11.74 -2.84
CA GLU A 135 2.88 -11.31 -2.29
C GLU A 135 1.73 -12.27 -2.65
N LYS A 136 1.76 -12.93 -3.82
CA LYS A 136 0.72 -13.89 -4.22
C LYS A 136 0.88 -15.25 -3.54
N ASP A 137 2.11 -15.76 -3.53
CA ASP A 137 2.40 -17.16 -3.20
C ASP A 137 3.00 -17.28 -1.80
N GLY A 138 3.58 -16.22 -1.24
CA GLY A 138 4.18 -16.21 0.10
C GLY A 138 5.51 -16.96 0.21
N PHE A 139 6.02 -17.54 -0.89
CA PHE A 139 7.29 -18.25 -0.95
C PHE A 139 7.89 -18.21 -2.36
N ILE A 140 9.16 -17.85 -2.44
CA ILE A 140 9.96 -17.77 -3.67
C ILE A 140 11.33 -18.43 -3.45
N LEU A 141 12.00 -18.87 -4.52
CA LEU A 141 13.40 -19.28 -4.48
C LEU A 141 14.28 -18.24 -5.18
N ILE A 142 15.38 -17.85 -4.54
CA ILE A 142 16.41 -16.99 -5.15
C ILE A 142 17.66 -17.83 -5.40
N THR A 143 18.21 -17.71 -6.60
CA THR A 143 19.45 -18.37 -7.03
C THR A 143 20.52 -17.35 -7.37
N ASN A 144 21.77 -17.81 -7.50
CA ASN A 144 22.92 -16.96 -7.83
C ASN A 144 23.15 -15.80 -6.82
N ALA A 145 22.74 -15.99 -5.57
CA ALA A 145 23.09 -15.07 -4.49
C ALA A 145 24.60 -15.16 -4.19
N PRO A 146 25.25 -14.04 -3.81
CA PRO A 146 26.64 -14.06 -3.36
C PRO A 146 26.84 -15.06 -2.21
N ASP A 147 27.97 -15.76 -2.21
CA ASP A 147 28.35 -16.71 -1.14
C ASP A 147 28.82 -15.97 0.11
N LYS A 148 27.87 -15.38 0.83
CA LYS A 148 28.05 -14.69 2.11
C LYS A 148 26.74 -14.70 2.89
N ASP A 149 26.86 -14.76 4.21
CA ASP A 149 25.73 -14.79 5.14
C ASP A 149 24.85 -13.52 5.09
N VAL A 150 25.41 -12.38 4.66
CA VAL A 150 24.70 -11.10 4.54
C VAL A 150 23.97 -10.90 3.20
N ALA A 151 23.99 -11.86 2.27
CA ALA A 151 23.36 -11.69 0.95
C ALA A 151 21.84 -11.40 1.04
N GLY A 152 21.12 -12.12 1.91
CA GLY A 152 19.70 -11.89 2.20
C GLY A 152 19.44 -10.52 2.81
N PRO A 153 20.10 -10.15 3.93
CA PRO A 153 20.01 -8.82 4.51
C PRO A 153 20.29 -7.68 3.52
N GLU A 154 21.31 -7.79 2.68
CA GLU A 154 21.60 -6.77 1.65
C GLU A 154 20.49 -6.64 0.61
N LEU A 155 19.86 -7.74 0.22
CA LEU A 155 18.70 -7.70 -0.68
C LEU A 155 17.50 -7.00 -0.01
N ILE A 156 17.27 -7.26 1.28
CA ILE A 156 16.21 -6.59 2.05
C ILE A 156 16.49 -5.08 2.16
N GLU A 157 17.74 -4.68 2.43
CA GLU A 157 18.16 -3.27 2.47
C GLU A 157 18.06 -2.59 1.09
N HIS A 158 18.21 -3.34 -0.01
CA HIS A 158 17.97 -2.81 -1.35
C HIS A 158 16.50 -2.43 -1.58
N ILE A 159 15.57 -3.11 -0.90
CA ILE A 159 14.12 -2.86 -0.99
C ILE A 159 13.65 -1.83 0.05
N GLY A 160 14.20 -1.91 1.27
CA GLY A 160 13.71 -1.17 2.41
C GLY A 160 14.72 -1.19 3.56
N PHE A 161 14.44 -1.93 4.63
CA PHE A 161 15.31 -2.03 5.78
C PHE A 161 15.11 -3.36 6.51
N VAL A 162 16.16 -3.87 7.14
CA VAL A 162 16.08 -5.06 7.98
C VAL A 162 15.46 -4.71 9.34
N LYS A 163 14.44 -5.49 9.73
CA LYS A 163 13.76 -5.33 11.02
C LYS A 163 14.64 -5.84 12.16
N GLN A 164 15.14 -4.91 12.98
CA GLN A 164 15.93 -5.23 14.17
C GLN A 164 15.13 -6.04 15.21
N HIS A 165 15.77 -7.03 15.80
CA HIS A 165 15.24 -7.82 16.92
C HIS A 165 16.34 -8.20 17.93
N HIS A 166 15.99 -8.89 19.01
CA HIS A 166 16.93 -9.24 20.07
C HIS A 166 18.07 -10.19 19.65
N TYR A 167 17.92 -10.95 18.55
CA TYR A 167 19.03 -11.70 17.94
C TYR A 167 19.97 -10.84 17.06
N GLY A 168 19.73 -9.53 16.96
CA GLY A 168 20.50 -8.59 16.12
C GLY A 168 19.85 -8.30 14.76
N ALA A 169 20.53 -7.51 13.94
CA ALA A 169 20.13 -7.22 12.55
C ALA A 169 20.33 -8.42 11.63
N HIS A 170 21.33 -9.24 11.95
CA HIS A 170 21.80 -10.37 11.19
C HIS A 170 22.07 -11.50 12.16
N SER A 171 21.42 -12.64 11.95
CA SER A 171 21.45 -13.79 12.85
C SER A 171 21.67 -15.08 12.04
N PRO A 172 22.91 -15.35 11.60
CA PRO A 172 23.21 -16.54 10.81
C PRO A 172 22.89 -17.82 11.61
N VAL A 173 22.20 -18.75 10.96
CA VAL A 173 21.80 -20.02 11.57
C VAL A 173 22.96 -21.01 11.47
N MET A 174 23.70 -21.15 12.57
CA MET A 174 24.83 -22.07 12.72
C MET A 174 24.75 -22.81 14.05
N VAL A 175 25.31 -24.02 14.12
CA VAL A 175 25.40 -24.79 15.37
C VAL A 175 26.35 -24.09 16.34
N GLN A 176 25.90 -23.85 17.57
CA GLN A 176 26.66 -23.21 18.65
C GLN A 176 26.64 -24.09 19.91
N ASP A 177 27.76 -24.14 20.65
CA ASP A 177 27.90 -24.99 21.83
C ASP A 177 26.93 -24.59 22.97
N ASP A 178 26.70 -23.29 23.16
CA ASP A 178 25.77 -22.72 24.16
C ASP A 178 24.61 -21.97 23.48
N ALA A 179 23.96 -22.63 22.51
CA ALA A 179 22.88 -22.06 21.71
C ALA A 179 21.72 -21.55 22.59
N ASN A 180 21.38 -20.27 22.43
CA ASN A 180 20.24 -19.63 23.12
C ASN A 180 18.91 -19.74 22.35
N ASN A 181 18.94 -20.38 21.17
CA ASN A 181 17.78 -20.69 20.33
C ASN A 181 17.98 -22.07 19.69
N VAL A 182 16.91 -22.87 19.60
CA VAL A 182 16.93 -24.21 19.01
C VAL A 182 17.38 -24.18 17.54
N ALA A 183 17.16 -23.07 16.83
CA ALA A 183 17.66 -22.86 15.46
C ALA A 183 19.19 -22.95 15.36
N SER A 184 19.91 -22.62 16.42
CA SER A 184 21.38 -22.73 16.48
C SER A 184 21.86 -24.06 17.08
N THR A 185 21.03 -25.10 17.02
CA THR A 185 21.38 -26.48 17.45
C THR A 185 21.34 -27.43 16.26
N ASN A 186 21.73 -28.69 16.46
CA ASN A 186 21.60 -29.75 15.45
C ASN A 186 20.27 -30.53 15.55
N ASN A 187 19.29 -30.02 16.31
CA ASN A 187 17.99 -30.66 16.46
C ASN A 187 17.08 -30.37 15.25
N GLU A 188 16.12 -31.26 15.02
CA GLU A 188 15.06 -31.04 14.03
C GLU A 188 14.13 -29.90 14.47
N LEU A 189 13.75 -29.04 13.52
CA LEU A 189 12.74 -28.00 13.69
C LEU A 189 11.46 -28.39 12.96
N GLY A 190 10.34 -28.43 13.69
CA GLY A 190 9.01 -28.56 13.09
C GLY A 190 8.59 -27.29 12.34
N LEU A 191 7.47 -27.36 11.61
CA LEU A 191 6.89 -26.18 10.96
C LEU A 191 6.52 -25.12 12.01
N HIS A 192 7.00 -23.89 11.81
CA HIS A 192 6.79 -22.77 12.73
C HIS A 192 6.78 -21.44 11.98
N ASN A 193 6.34 -20.40 12.67
CA ASN A 193 6.57 -19.02 12.28
C ASN A 193 7.63 -18.42 13.21
N ASP A 194 8.48 -17.57 12.66
CA ASP A 194 9.55 -16.93 13.41
C ASP A 194 9.02 -15.83 14.32
N LEU A 195 9.69 -15.68 15.47
CA LEU A 195 9.55 -14.52 16.35
C LEU A 195 8.13 -14.24 16.86
N VAL A 196 7.29 -15.28 17.00
CA VAL A 196 5.89 -15.18 17.49
C VAL A 196 5.75 -14.63 18.93
N GLN A 197 6.86 -14.52 19.67
CA GLN A 197 6.90 -13.82 20.96
C GLN A 197 6.71 -12.30 20.83
N TYR A 198 6.87 -11.73 19.63
CA TYR A 198 6.58 -10.32 19.36
C TYR A 198 5.12 -10.13 18.93
N GLU A 199 4.46 -9.08 19.44
CA GLU A 199 3.13 -8.69 18.98
C GLU A 199 3.14 -8.29 17.50
N HIS A 200 4.18 -7.59 17.06
CA HIS A 200 4.42 -7.28 15.67
C HIS A 200 5.55 -8.18 15.13
N VAL A 201 5.19 -9.34 14.59
CA VAL A 201 6.12 -10.34 14.03
C VAL A 201 6.82 -9.85 12.76
N ALA A 202 7.88 -10.54 12.34
CA ALA A 202 8.50 -10.30 11.03
C ALA A 202 7.53 -10.70 9.91
N GLY A 203 7.40 -9.84 8.88
CA GLY A 203 6.48 -10.10 7.76
C GLY A 203 7.11 -10.93 6.62
N VAL A 204 8.42 -10.79 6.42
CA VAL A 204 9.22 -11.48 5.41
C VAL A 204 10.50 -11.97 6.09
N CYS A 205 10.90 -13.20 5.78
CA CYS A 205 12.13 -13.81 6.26
C CYS A 205 12.94 -14.33 5.07
N SER A 206 14.27 -14.25 5.15
CA SER A 206 15.20 -14.93 4.23
C SER A 206 15.91 -16.04 4.99
N ASN A 207 15.83 -17.27 4.47
CA ASN A 207 16.49 -18.44 5.04
C ASN A 207 17.63 -18.92 4.15
#